data_AF-A0A1I0N6Q2-F1
#
_entry.id   AF-A0A1I0N6Q2-F1
#
_cell.length_a   1.000
_cell.length_b   1.000
_cell.length_c   1.000
_cell.angle_alpha   90.00
_cell.angle_beta   90.00
_cell.angle_gamma   90.00
#
_symmetry.space_group_name_H-M   'P 1'
#
loop_
_entity.id
_entity.type
_entity.pdbx_description
1 polymer ?
#
loop_
_entity_poly.entity_id
_entity_poly.type
_entity_poly.pdbx_seq_one_letter_code
_entity_poly.pdbx_strand_id
1 'polypeptide(L)'
;MAAHSRSSRTIGARDAGLGLLSLVSVALTVVAQVAWMIAFDASGLDAYAPYPLFMHVLPALTVALVPAVAVRYYYTLKTALLAGVAVLAASAVLSTVTVRLFML
;
A
#
# COMPACT_ATOMS: atom_id res chain seq x y z
N MET A 1 5.56 25.65 -37.70
CA MET A 1 4.46 24.89 -37.06
C MET A 1 5.09 23.84 -36.16
N ALA A 2 4.89 23.96 -34.84
CA ALA A 2 5.67 23.27 -33.81
C ALA A 2 5.40 21.76 -33.78
N ALA A 3 6.48 20.97 -33.80
CA ALA A 3 6.46 19.53 -33.63
C ALA A 3 6.03 19.17 -32.21
N HIS A 4 4.84 18.59 -32.07
CA HIS A 4 4.45 17.87 -30.86
C HIS A 4 5.20 16.55 -30.79
N SER A 5 6.42 16.59 -30.25
CA SER A 5 7.15 15.40 -29.80
C SER A 5 6.43 14.81 -28.58
N ARG A 6 5.44 13.94 -28.84
CA ARG A 6 4.92 13.04 -27.81
C ARG A 6 6.01 12.03 -27.52
N SER A 7 6.80 12.29 -26.48
CA SER A 7 7.69 11.31 -25.87
C SER A 7 6.87 10.09 -25.44
N SER A 8 6.82 9.06 -26.28
CA SER A 8 6.29 7.75 -25.92
C SER A 8 7.28 7.13 -24.94
N ARG A 9 7.09 7.35 -23.64
CA ARG A 9 7.80 6.58 -22.62
C ARG A 9 7.37 5.13 -22.76
N THR A 10 8.22 4.32 -23.38
CA THR A 10 8.08 2.87 -23.40
C THR A 10 8.17 2.37 -21.96
N ILE A 11 7.09 1.81 -21.44
CA ILE A 11 7.04 1.18 -20.12
C ILE A 11 7.98 -0.04 -20.19
N GLY A 12 9.06 -0.03 -19.40
CA GLY A 12 9.98 -1.15 -19.35
C GLY A 12 9.39 -2.33 -18.56
N ALA A 13 9.91 -3.54 -18.78
CA ALA A 13 9.50 -4.72 -18.01
C ALA A 13 9.61 -4.52 -16.48
N ARG A 14 10.59 -3.72 -16.04
CA ARG A 14 10.77 -3.34 -14.63
C ARG A 14 9.63 -2.47 -14.10
N ASP A 15 9.15 -1.50 -14.88
CA ASP A 15 8.04 -0.63 -14.50
C ASP A 15 6.74 -1.44 -14.35
N ALA A 16 6.51 -2.37 -15.29
CA ALA A 16 5.39 -3.30 -15.22
C ALA A 16 5.48 -4.22 -13.98
N GLY A 17 6.68 -4.74 -13.68
CA GLY A 17 6.92 -5.56 -12.49
C GLY A 17 6.66 -4.81 -11.18
N LEU A 18 7.07 -3.54 -11.08
CA LEU A 18 6.79 -2.70 -9.91
C LEU A 18 5.31 -2.31 -9.80
N GLY A 19 4.64 -2.11 -10.93
CA GLY A 19 3.19 -1.93 -10.99
C GLY A 19 2.45 -3.16 -10.46
N LEU A 20 2.84 -4.36 -10.92
CA LEU A 20 2.26 -5.61 -10.43
C LEU A 20 2.54 -5.82 -8.94
N LEU A 21 3.76 -5.55 -8.48
CA LEU A 21 4.11 -5.60 -7.06
C LEU A 21 3.19 -4.68 -6.24
N SER A 22 2.95 -3.46 -6.71
CA SER A 22 2.07 -2.50 -6.05
C SER A 22 0.64 -3.03 -5.95
N LEU A 23 0.12 -3.66 -7.00
CA LEU A 23 -1.21 -4.29 -7.00
C LEU A 23 -1.30 -5.47 -6.03
N VAL A 24 -0.30 -6.35 -6.03
CA VAL A 24 -0.22 -7.48 -5.10
C VAL A 24 -0.14 -6.98 -3.65
N SER A 25 0.64 -5.94 -3.39
CA SER A 25 0.71 -5.29 -2.08
C SER A 25 -0.65 -4.77 -1.62
N VAL A 26 -1.42 -4.13 -2.50
CA VAL A 26 -2.80 -3.71 -2.15
C VAL A 26 -3.67 -4.93 -1.83
N ALA A 27 -3.61 -6.01 -2.61
CA ALA A 27 -4.38 -7.23 -2.34
C ALA A 27 -4.02 -7.87 -0.98
N LEU A 28 -2.73 -7.82 -0.59
CA LEU A 28 -2.25 -8.32 0.70
C LEU A 28 -2.73 -7.50 1.90
N THR A 29 -3.37 -6.34 1.69
CA THR A 29 -3.91 -5.52 2.79
C THR A 29 -4.86 -6.32 3.68
N VAL A 30 -5.71 -7.19 3.10
CA VAL A 30 -6.65 -8.01 3.89
C VAL A 30 -5.91 -8.98 4.80
N VAL A 31 -4.85 -9.63 4.28
CA VAL A 31 -4.01 -10.54 5.07
C VAL A 31 -3.28 -9.77 6.17
N ALA A 32 -2.73 -8.59 5.84
CA ALA A 32 -2.08 -7.72 6.82
C ALA A 32 -3.05 -7.27 7.90
N GLN A 33 -4.31 -6.96 7.56
CA GLN A 33 -5.34 -6.59 8.54
C GLN A 33 -5.59 -7.73 9.53
N VAL A 34 -5.75 -8.96 9.05
CA VAL A 34 -5.97 -10.13 9.92
C VAL A 34 -4.74 -10.37 10.82
N ALA A 35 -3.54 -10.27 10.28
CA ALA A 35 -2.31 -10.41 11.07
C ALA A 35 -2.21 -9.34 12.17
N TRP A 36 -2.52 -8.08 11.86
CA TRP A 36 -2.56 -6.99 12.84
C TRP A 36 -3.65 -7.18 13.88
N MET A 37 -4.83 -7.66 13.50
CA MET A 37 -5.90 -7.98 14.44
C MET A 37 -5.46 -9.03 15.47
N ILE A 38 -4.87 -10.14 15.01
CA ILE A 38 -4.38 -11.21 15.89
C ILE A 38 -3.27 -10.69 16.80
N ALA A 39 -2.31 -9.96 16.24
CA ALA A 39 -1.20 -9.40 17.01
C ALA A 39 -1.68 -8.40 18.07
N PHE A 40 -2.68 -7.58 17.73
CA PHE A 40 -3.24 -6.59 18.63
C PHE A 40 -3.94 -7.24 19.83
N ASP A 41 -4.81 -8.22 19.56
CA ASP A 41 -5.51 -9.00 20.58
C ASP A 41 -4.52 -9.74 21.51
N ALA A 42 -3.52 -10.43 20.92
CA ALA A 42 -2.52 -11.17 21.70
C ALA A 42 -1.62 -10.26 22.56
N SER A 43 -1.44 -9.00 22.17
CA SER A 43 -0.55 -8.05 22.86
C SER A 43 -1.22 -7.27 23.99
N GLY A 44 -2.55 -7.30 24.11
CA GLY A 44 -3.31 -6.48 25.05
C GLY A 44 -3.17 -4.97 24.82
N LEU A 45 -2.73 -4.56 23.62
CA LEU A 45 -2.64 -3.14 23.25
C LEU A 45 -4.01 -2.50 22.99
N ASP A 46 -5.07 -3.32 22.91
CA ASP A 46 -6.47 -2.91 22.79
C ASP A 46 -6.93 -1.99 23.92
N ALA A 47 -6.36 -2.14 25.12
CA ALA A 47 -6.64 -1.27 26.25
C ALA A 47 -6.01 0.15 26.13
N TYR A 48 -5.01 0.33 25.26
CA TYR A 48 -4.17 1.55 25.28
C TYR A 48 -4.12 2.31 23.96
N ALA A 49 -4.52 1.68 22.85
CA ALA A 49 -4.31 2.24 21.53
C ALA A 49 -5.60 2.22 20.69
N PRO A 50 -5.81 3.25 19.84
CA PRO A 50 -7.08 3.41 19.16
C PRO A 50 -7.26 2.39 18.03
N TYR A 51 -8.40 1.68 18.05
CA TYR A 51 -8.77 0.64 17.07
C TYR A 51 -8.52 1.01 15.58
N PRO A 52 -8.82 2.23 15.09
CA PRO A 52 -8.61 2.57 13.68
C PRO A 52 -7.14 2.50 13.22
N LEU A 53 -6.19 2.70 14.14
CA LEU A 53 -4.76 2.64 13.84
C LEU A 53 -4.34 1.22 13.44
N PHE A 54 -4.85 0.20 14.13
CA PHE A 54 -4.49 -1.21 13.91
C PHE A 54 -5.27 -1.85 12.77
N MET A 55 -6.49 -1.37 12.54
CA MET A 55 -7.35 -1.95 11.51
C MET A 55 -7.23 -1.29 10.15
N HIS A 56 -6.73 -0.05 10.08
CA HIS A 56 -6.61 0.68 8.82
C HIS A 56 -5.19 1.12 8.53
N VAL A 57 -4.56 1.83 9.47
CA VAL A 57 -3.30 2.53 9.20
C VAL A 57 -2.11 1.57 9.14
N LEU A 58 -1.92 0.74 10.17
CA LEU A 58 -0.77 -0.18 10.25
C LEU A 58 -0.76 -1.27 9.16
N PRO A 59 -1.90 -1.90 8.83
CA PRO A 59 -1.98 -2.84 7.71
C PRO A 59 -1.66 -2.17 6.37
N ALA A 60 -2.25 -0.99 6.10
CA ALA A 60 -1.98 -0.25 4.87
C ALA A 60 -0.52 0.20 4.79
N LEU A 61 0.07 0.63 5.90
CA LEU A 61 1.45 1.06 5.97
C LEU A 61 2.43 -0.10 5.72
N THR A 62 2.18 -1.26 6.34
CA THR A 62 3.03 -2.44 6.16
C THR A 62 3.09 -2.89 4.71
N VAL A 63 1.95 -2.92 4.00
CA VAL A 63 1.96 -3.31 2.59
C VAL A 63 2.47 -2.22 1.65
N ALA A 64 2.28 -0.93 1.99
CA ALA A 64 2.78 0.19 1.19
C ALA A 64 4.29 0.36 1.24
N LEU A 65 4.94 -0.09 2.33
CA LEU A 65 6.39 -0.07 2.45
C LEU A 65 7.08 -0.97 1.43
N VAL A 66 6.49 -2.11 1.07
CA VAL A 66 7.08 -3.08 0.13
C VAL A 66 7.37 -2.44 -1.25
N PRO A 67 6.39 -1.87 -1.96
CA PRO A 67 6.64 -1.21 -3.23
C PRO A 67 7.43 0.09 -3.06
N ALA A 68 7.28 0.82 -1.95
CA ALA A 68 8.07 2.03 -1.70
C ALA A 68 9.57 1.73 -1.62
N VAL A 69 9.96 0.68 -0.88
CA VAL A 69 11.36 0.24 -0.76
C VAL A 69 11.86 -0.31 -2.10
N ALA A 70 11.06 -1.12 -2.79
CA ALA A 70 11.43 -1.65 -4.11
C ALA A 70 11.66 -0.52 -5.13
N VAL A 71 10.76 0.47 -5.21
CA VAL A 71 10.93 1.63 -6.07
C VAL A 71 12.13 2.48 -5.64
N ARG A 72 12.39 2.61 -4.33
CA ARG A 72 13.56 3.35 -3.82
C ARG A 72 14.89 2.75 -4.26
N TYR A 73 14.94 1.42 -4.40
CA TYR A 73 16.16 0.73 -4.82
C TYR A 73 16.51 1.03 -6.29
N TYR A 74 15.51 1.22 -7.15
CA TYR A 74 15.70 1.44 -8.59
C TYR A 74 15.54 2.89 -9.05
N TYR A 75 14.86 3.74 -8.27
CA TYR A 75 14.50 5.11 -8.63
C TYR A 75 14.76 6.11 -7.51
N THR A 76 14.39 7.38 -7.75
CA THR A 76 14.57 8.47 -6.78
C THR A 76 13.64 8.35 -5.57
N LEU A 77 14.00 9.02 -4.48
CA LEU A 77 13.17 9.10 -3.27
C LEU A 77 11.78 9.67 -3.56
N LYS A 78 11.68 10.68 -4.43
CA LYS A 78 10.37 11.25 -4.82
C LYS A 78 9.47 10.19 -5.46
N THR A 79 10.00 9.38 -6.37
CA THR A 79 9.24 8.32 -7.04
C THR A 79 8.81 7.23 -6.06
N ALA A 80 9.69 6.86 -5.13
CA ALA A 80 9.40 5.90 -4.07
C ALA A 80 8.29 6.38 -3.13
N LEU A 81 8.35 7.65 -2.71
CA LEU A 81 7.33 8.26 -1.87
C LEU A 81 5.98 8.32 -2.59
N LEU A 82 5.95 8.69 -3.87
CA LEU A 82 4.71 8.70 -4.65
C LEU A 82 4.10 7.31 -4.77
N ALA A 83 4.90 6.28 -5.06
CA ALA A 83 4.43 4.90 -5.12
C ALA A 83 3.91 4.41 -3.77
N GLY A 84 4.66 4.69 -2.69
CA GLY A 84 4.25 4.36 -1.33
C GLY A 84 2.95 5.02 -0.91
N VAL A 85 2.80 6.33 -1.15
CA VAL A 85 1.57 7.09 -0.85
C VAL A 85 0.39 6.56 -1.67
N ALA A 86 0.60 6.24 -2.94
CA ALA A 86 -0.46 5.68 -3.79
C ALA A 86 -0.96 4.33 -3.26
N VAL A 87 -0.04 3.42 -2.91
CA VAL A 87 -0.40 2.11 -2.35
C VAL A 87 -1.02 2.27 -0.97
N LEU A 88 -0.48 3.15 -0.12
CA LEU A 88 -1.04 3.45 1.20
C LEU A 88 -2.49 3.92 1.10
N ALA A 89 -2.77 4.87 0.20
CA ALA A 89 -4.12 5.39 -0.01
C ALA A 89 -5.08 4.29 -0.52
N ALA A 90 -4.66 3.50 -1.51
CA ALA A 90 -5.46 2.40 -2.04
C ALA A 90 -5.75 1.33 -0.97
N SER A 91 -4.72 0.94 -0.20
CA SER A 91 -4.84 0.00 0.91
C SER A 91 -5.73 0.54 2.03
N ALA A 92 -5.64 1.82 2.39
CA ALA A 92 -6.51 2.40 3.43
C ALA A 92 -8.00 2.39 3.02
N VAL A 93 -8.29 2.68 1.75
CA VAL A 93 -9.64 2.58 1.19
C VAL A 93 -10.12 1.13 1.26
N LEU A 94 -9.29 0.18 0.78
CA LEU A 94 -9.61 -1.23 0.81
C LEU A 94 -9.88 -1.71 2.25
N SER A 95 -9.00 -1.35 3.19
CA SER A 95 -9.14 -1.66 4.61
C SER A 95 -10.47 -1.17 5.20
N THR A 96 -10.93 0.00 4.78
CA THR A 96 -12.22 0.56 5.23
C THR A 96 -13.39 -0.25 4.69
N VAL A 97 -13.33 -0.70 3.43
CA VAL A 97 -14.34 -1.56 2.83
C VAL A 97 -14.38 -2.92 3.51
N THR A 98 -13.22 -3.54 3.78
CA THR A 98 -13.15 -4.85 4.43
C THR A 98 -13.77 -4.82 5.83
N VAL A 99 -13.46 -3.80 6.63
CA VAL A 99 -14.04 -3.67 7.99
C VAL A 99 -15.55 -3.52 7.94
N ARG A 100 -16.09 -2.75 6.98
CA ARG A 100 -17.55 -2.64 6.80
C ARG A 100 -18.20 -3.98 6.44
N LEU A 101 -17.52 -4.81 5.65
CA LEU A 101 -18.02 -6.16 5.33
C LEU A 101 -18.02 -7.09 6.55
N PHE A 102 -17.04 -6.98 7.45
CA PHE A 102 -16.99 -7.78 8.67
C PHE A 102 -17.99 -7.35 9.76
N MET A 103 -18.52 -6.13 9.68
CA MET A 103 -19.51 -5.61 10.62
C MET A 103 -20.97 -5.81 10.18
N LEU A 104 -21.20 -6.35 8.99
CA LEU A 104 -22.50 -6.78 8.48
C LEU A 104 -22.78 -8.24 8.87
#